data_AF-A0A4P7JEK9-F1
#
_entry.id   AF-A0A4P7JEK9-F1
#
_cell.length_a   1.000
_cell.length_b   1.000
_cell.length_c   1.000
_cell.angle_alpha   90.00
_cell.angle_beta   90.00
_cell.angle_gamma   90.00
#
_symmetry.space_group_name_H-M   'P 1'
#
loop_
_entity.id
_entity.type
_entity.pdbx_description
1 polymer ?
#
loop_
_entity_poly.entity_id
_entity_poly.type
_entity_poly.pdbx_seq_one_letter_code
_entity_poly.pdbx_strand_id
1 'polypeptide(L)'
;MLTRRTFLAALLPLPAAAQEFVAVPGLISDEAFYNLVSCGAAPDGDCTKPQIRWPAERQLRLRVGIAQVGISFPGYKLDLVDRALDGAIEEINTSGARLFLERVYEGHYDIPIYLLDVSRGT
;
A
#
# COMPACT_ATOMS: atom_id res chain seq x y z
N MET A 1 -58.08 23.66 -21.65
CA MET A 1 -57.09 22.69 -22.16
C MET A 1 -55.70 23.19 -21.78
N LEU A 2 -55.10 22.66 -20.72
CA LEU A 2 -53.75 23.04 -20.26
C LEU A 2 -52.85 21.81 -20.42
N THR A 3 -52.02 21.80 -21.46
CA THR A 3 -51.17 20.66 -21.79
C THR A 3 -49.94 20.69 -20.89
N ARG A 4 -49.99 19.92 -19.79
CA ARG A 4 -48.88 19.74 -18.84
C ARG A 4 -47.79 18.91 -19.51
N ARG A 5 -46.77 19.57 -20.06
CA ARG A 5 -45.57 18.90 -20.60
C ARG A 5 -44.68 18.48 -19.43
N THR A 6 -44.80 17.21 -19.03
CA THR A 6 -43.89 16.58 -18.08
C THR A 6 -42.56 16.32 -18.79
N PHE A 7 -41.52 17.09 -18.45
CA PHE A 7 -40.14 16.81 -18.89
C PHE A 7 -39.62 15.63 -18.05
N LEU A 8 -39.47 14.46 -18.67
CA LEU A 8 -38.79 13.32 -18.07
C LEU A 8 -37.28 13.53 -18.24
N ALA A 9 -36.58 13.93 -17.19
CA ALA A 9 -35.12 14.00 -17.20
C ALA A 9 -34.56 12.57 -17.09
N ALA A 10 -34.04 12.03 -18.19
CA ALA A 10 -33.33 10.75 -18.18
C ALA A 10 -31.97 10.93 -17.51
N LEU A 11 -31.83 10.44 -16.27
CA LEU A 11 -30.55 10.28 -15.58
C LEU A 11 -29.79 9.13 -16.24
N LEU A 12 -28.99 9.44 -17.27
CA LEU A 12 -28.05 8.49 -17.85
C LEU A 12 -26.88 8.30 -16.87
N PRO A 13 -26.61 7.07 -16.39
CA PRO A 13 -25.45 6.81 -15.54
C PRO A 13 -24.18 7.03 -16.37
N LEU A 14 -23.37 8.01 -15.98
CA LEU A 14 -22.04 8.18 -16.54
C LEU A 14 -21.16 7.02 -16.05
N PRO A 15 -20.35 6.40 -16.93
CA PRO A 15 -19.39 5.40 -16.49
C PRO A 15 -18.45 6.04 -15.47
N ALA A 16 -18.36 5.44 -14.29
CA ALA A 16 -17.37 5.82 -13.30
C ALA A 16 -15.99 5.50 -13.87
N ALA A 17 -15.26 6.51 -14.33
CA ALA A 17 -13.88 6.39 -14.76
C ALA A 17 -12.98 6.29 -13.52
N ALA A 18 -12.94 5.11 -12.90
CA ALA A 18 -11.97 4.82 -11.85
C ALA A 18 -10.60 4.54 -12.51
N GLN A 19 -9.77 5.58 -12.61
CA GLN A 19 -8.41 5.46 -13.11
C GLN A 19 -7.45 5.19 -11.93
N GLU A 20 -6.87 3.99 -11.87
CA GLU A 20 -5.93 3.59 -10.80
C GLU A 20 -4.44 3.66 -11.23
N PHE A 21 -4.13 4.50 -12.22
CA PHE A 21 -2.74 4.75 -12.60
C PHE A 21 -2.50 6.23 -12.92
N VAL A 22 -1.25 6.66 -12.73
CA VAL A 22 -0.76 7.98 -13.14
C VAL A 22 0.28 7.76 -14.25
N ALA A 23 -0.01 8.22 -15.46
CA ALA A 23 0.92 8.14 -16.57
C ALA A 23 2.03 9.18 -16.40
N VAL A 24 3.29 8.76 -16.62
CA VAL A 24 4.47 9.63 -16.56
C VAL A 24 5.19 9.65 -17.90
N PRO A 25 5.69 10.82 -18.35
CA PRO A 25 6.27 10.98 -19.68
C PRO A 25 7.67 10.34 -19.83
N GLY A 26 8.29 9.90 -18.73
CA GLY A 26 9.64 9.32 -18.72
C GLY A 26 10.22 9.26 -17.31
N LEU A 27 11.53 9.45 -17.19
CA LEU A 27 12.19 9.61 -15.89
C LEU A 27 11.69 10.87 -15.19
N ILE A 28 11.46 10.75 -13.90
CA ILE A 28 11.03 11.82 -13.01
C ILE A 28 12.01 11.89 -11.83
N SER A 29 11.99 12.99 -11.07
CA SER A 29 12.78 13.11 -9.85
C SER A 29 12.30 12.12 -8.77
N ASP A 30 13.17 11.78 -7.82
CA ASP A 30 12.83 10.92 -6.69
C ASP A 30 11.67 11.49 -5.86
N GLU A 31 11.61 12.81 -5.73
CA GLU A 31 10.51 13.51 -5.05
C GLU A 31 9.19 13.36 -5.80
N ALA A 32 9.20 13.56 -7.12
CA ALA A 32 8.02 13.36 -7.95
C ALA A 32 7.57 11.89 -7.93
N PHE A 33 8.52 10.95 -7.97
CA PHE A 33 8.23 9.53 -7.83
C PHE A 33 7.61 9.22 -6.47
N TYR A 34 8.17 9.74 -5.38
CA TYR A 34 7.64 9.56 -4.03
C TYR A 34 6.21 10.09 -3.90
N ASN A 35 5.92 11.28 -4.39
CA ASN A 35 4.57 11.86 -4.34
C ASN A 35 3.59 11.07 -5.23
N LEU A 36 4.03 10.61 -6.40
CA LEU A 36 3.22 9.76 -7.27
C LEU A 36 2.80 8.47 -6.56
N VAL A 37 3.74 7.75 -5.94
CA VAL A 37 3.43 6.45 -5.30
C VAL A 37 2.74 6.59 -3.94
N SER A 38 3.03 7.66 -3.19
CA SER A 38 2.49 7.84 -1.84
C SER A 38 1.11 8.50 -1.81
N CYS A 39 0.80 9.35 -2.78
CA CYS A 39 -0.43 10.14 -2.78
C CYS A 39 -1.09 10.32 -4.15
N GLY A 40 -0.60 9.66 -5.21
CA GLY A 40 -1.18 9.74 -6.55
C GLY A 40 -1.05 11.12 -7.19
N ALA A 41 -0.01 11.88 -6.84
CA ALA A 41 0.29 13.14 -7.51
C ALA A 41 0.74 12.89 -8.97
N ALA A 42 0.33 13.76 -9.89
CA ALA A 42 1.02 13.87 -11.17
C ALA A 42 2.45 14.39 -10.94
N PRO A 43 3.41 14.17 -11.86
CA PRO A 43 4.72 14.83 -11.78
C PRO A 43 4.53 16.34 -11.63
N ASP A 44 5.22 16.93 -10.65
CA ASP A 44 5.13 18.36 -10.27
C ASP A 44 3.73 18.86 -9.86
N GLY A 45 2.76 17.96 -9.69
CA GLY A 45 1.40 18.28 -9.25
C GLY A 45 1.17 18.05 -7.75
N ASP A 46 0.03 18.53 -7.28
CA ASP A 46 -0.40 18.32 -5.89
C ASP A 46 -0.85 16.87 -5.64
N CYS A 47 -0.75 16.43 -4.38
CA CYS A 47 -1.29 15.16 -3.93
C CYS A 47 -2.81 15.09 -4.12
N THR A 48 -3.29 14.03 -4.78
CA THR A 48 -4.73 13.80 -5.02
C THR A 48 -5.36 12.95 -3.91
N LYS A 49 -4.55 12.20 -3.16
CA LYS A 49 -4.95 11.38 -2.01
C LYS A 49 -4.20 11.82 -0.75
N PRO A 50 -4.76 11.60 0.45
CA PRO A 50 -4.03 11.83 1.69
C PRO A 50 -2.78 10.93 1.78
N GLN A 51 -1.66 11.50 2.22
CA GLN A 51 -0.48 10.71 2.55
C GLN A 51 -0.73 9.95 3.85
N ILE A 52 -0.78 8.62 3.77
CA ILE A 52 -0.95 7.77 4.95
C ILE A 52 0.40 7.60 5.63
N ARG A 53 0.46 7.93 6.91
CA ARG A 53 1.67 7.83 7.75
C ARG A 53 1.35 7.09 9.03
N TRP A 54 2.34 6.38 9.56
CA TRP A 54 2.26 5.84 10.91
C TRP A 54 2.18 6.99 11.93
N PRO A 55 1.34 6.88 12.98
CA PRO A 55 1.33 7.84 14.08
C PRO A 55 2.71 7.99 14.71
N ALA A 56 3.06 9.21 15.13
CA ALA A 56 4.41 9.54 15.61
C ALA A 56 4.85 8.66 16.79
N GLU A 57 3.91 8.30 17.66
CA GLU A 57 4.12 7.43 18.82
C GLU A 57 4.46 5.98 18.44
N ARG A 58 4.11 5.53 17.24
CA ARG A 58 4.40 4.16 16.77
C ARG A 58 5.65 4.08 15.89
N GLN A 59 6.06 5.18 15.25
CA GLN A 59 7.17 5.19 14.29
C GLN A 59 8.47 4.60 14.84
N LEU A 60 8.71 4.70 16.14
CA LEU A 60 9.95 4.23 16.78
C LEU A 60 9.88 2.77 17.28
N ARG A 61 8.73 2.09 17.12
CA ARG A 61 8.56 0.71 17.56
C ARG A 61 7.36 0.05 16.86
N LEU A 62 7.46 -0.12 15.55
CA LEU A 62 6.48 -0.87 14.78
C LEU A 62 6.74 -2.37 14.94
N ARG A 63 5.76 -3.09 15.46
CA ARG A 63 5.87 -4.53 15.72
C ARG A 63 5.58 -5.31 14.44
N VAL A 64 6.61 -6.01 13.92
CA VAL A 64 6.54 -6.77 12.67
C VAL A 64 6.74 -8.25 12.96
N GLY A 65 5.93 -9.11 12.35
CA GLY A 65 6.06 -10.55 12.55
C GLY A 65 5.23 -11.37 11.58
N ILE A 66 5.58 -12.65 11.47
CA ILE A 66 4.81 -13.62 10.68
C ILE A 66 3.57 -13.99 11.48
N ALA A 67 2.43 -13.45 11.07
CA ALA A 67 1.15 -13.65 11.75
C ALA A 67 0.54 -15.02 11.43
N GLN A 68 0.77 -15.53 10.22
CA GLN A 68 0.27 -16.83 9.79
C GLN A 68 1.10 -17.41 8.66
N VAL A 69 1.28 -18.73 8.70
CA VAL A 69 1.79 -19.54 7.61
C VAL A 69 0.65 -20.40 7.08
N GLY A 70 0.32 -20.22 5.81
CA GLY A 70 -0.69 -21.03 5.14
C GLY A 70 -0.26 -22.48 5.03
N ILE A 71 -1.22 -23.40 5.08
CA ILE A 71 -0.96 -24.86 5.06
C ILE A 71 -0.21 -25.30 3.80
N SER A 72 -0.45 -24.63 2.67
CA SER A 72 0.22 -24.89 1.40
C SER A 72 1.58 -24.21 1.26
N PHE A 73 2.00 -23.36 2.21
CA PHE A 73 3.28 -22.67 2.11
C PHE A 73 4.44 -23.69 2.19
N PRO A 74 5.41 -23.65 1.26
CA PRO A 74 6.51 -24.60 1.27
C PRO A 74 7.43 -24.40 2.49
N GLY A 75 7.36 -25.31 3.46
CA GLY A 75 8.09 -25.20 4.74
C GLY A 75 9.61 -25.04 4.60
N TYR A 76 10.21 -25.61 3.55
CA TYR A 76 11.66 -25.46 3.28
C TYR A 76 12.09 -24.02 2.99
N LYS A 77 11.15 -23.10 2.74
CA LYS A 77 11.41 -21.67 2.53
C LYS A 77 11.35 -20.85 3.81
N LEU A 78 10.91 -21.41 4.95
CA LEU A 78 10.72 -20.64 6.18
C LEU A 78 12.02 -19.97 6.64
N ASP A 79 13.12 -20.72 6.70
CA ASP A 79 14.43 -20.17 7.08
C ASP A 79 14.91 -19.06 6.12
N LEU A 80 14.53 -19.16 4.84
CA LEU A 80 14.85 -18.12 3.86
C LEU A 80 14.04 -16.85 4.12
N VAL A 81 12.74 -17.00 4.38
CA VAL A 81 11.85 -15.87 4.70
C VAL A 81 12.26 -15.21 6.00
N ASP A 82 12.61 -15.98 7.04
CA ASP A 82 13.02 -15.43 8.33
C ASP A 82 14.27 -14.56 8.19
N ARG A 83 15.32 -15.07 7.52
CA ARG A 83 16.53 -14.27 7.26
C ARG A 83 16.26 -13.03 6.41
N ALA A 84 15.41 -13.16 5.40
CA ALA A 84 15.06 -12.03 4.53
C ALA A 84 14.30 -10.95 5.30
N LEU A 85 13.41 -11.35 6.21
CA LEU A 85 12.66 -10.42 7.05
C LEU A 85 13.59 -9.72 8.06
N ASP A 86 14.53 -10.45 8.67
CA ASP A 86 15.51 -9.84 9.58
C ASP A 86 16.42 -8.84 8.84
N GLY A 87 16.89 -9.19 7.64
CA GLY A 87 17.66 -8.26 6.79
C GLY A 87 16.87 -7.02 6.38
N ALA A 88 15.60 -7.17 5.99
CA ALA A 88 14.74 -6.04 5.65
C ALA A 88 14.48 -5.11 6.85
N ILE A 89 14.33 -5.68 8.05
CA ILE A 89 14.20 -4.91 9.30
C ILE A 89 15.49 -4.11 9.56
N GLU A 90 16.65 -4.73 9.40
CA GLU A 90 17.94 -4.06 9.58
C GLU A 90 18.13 -2.90 8.58
N GLU A 91 17.83 -3.11 7.30
CA GLU A 91 17.93 -2.08 6.27
C GLU A 91 17.01 -0.88 6.58
N ILE A 92 15.75 -1.14 6.96
CA ILE A 92 14.82 -0.06 7.29
C ILE A 92 15.28 0.70 8.53
N ASN A 93 15.70 0.00 9.58
CA ASN A 93 16.15 0.61 10.83
C ASN A 93 17.42 1.47 10.65
N THR A 94 18.26 1.14 9.66
CA THR A 94 19.50 1.86 9.36
C THR A 94 19.36 2.95 8.29
N SER A 95 18.21 3.03 7.62
CA SER A 95 17.93 3.99 6.53
C SER A 95 17.98 5.47 6.93
N GLY A 96 17.87 5.78 8.23
CA GLY A 96 17.75 7.16 8.72
C GLY A 96 16.34 7.76 8.57
N ALA A 97 15.33 6.98 8.12
CA ALA A 97 13.96 7.45 7.89
C ALA A 97 13.12 7.72 9.15
N ARG A 98 13.73 7.71 10.36
CA ARG A 98 13.07 7.81 11.67
C ARG A 98 11.89 6.82 11.80
N LEU A 99 12.08 5.61 11.27
CA LEU A 99 11.14 4.51 11.34
C LEU A 99 11.90 3.30 11.88
N PHE A 100 11.40 2.68 12.95
CA PHE A 100 12.05 1.55 13.60
C PHE A 100 11.07 0.38 13.75
N LEU A 101 11.53 -0.77 13.30
CA LEU A 101 10.81 -2.03 13.27
C LEU A 101 11.40 -2.93 14.36
N GLU A 102 10.51 -3.56 15.12
CA GLU A 102 10.83 -4.57 16.11
C GLU A 102 10.29 -5.92 15.63
N ARG A 103 11.17 -6.91 15.49
CA ARG A 103 10.76 -8.28 15.20
C ARG A 103 10.08 -8.87 16.42
N VAL A 104 8.85 -9.33 16.25
CA VAL A 104 8.08 -10.03 17.29
C VAL A 104 7.51 -11.34 16.75
N TYR A 105 7.31 -12.30 17.65
CA TYR A 105 6.87 -13.66 17.30
C TYR A 105 5.49 -14.01 17.87
N GLU A 106 4.97 -13.16 18.76
CA GLU A 106 3.67 -13.35 19.40
C GLU A 106 3.01 -12.02 19.79
N GLY A 107 1.71 -12.08 20.07
CA GLY A 107 0.90 -10.94 20.46
C GLY A 107 0.46 -10.08 19.28
N HIS A 108 0.39 -8.76 19.49
CA HIS A 108 -0.09 -7.81 18.49
C HIS A 108 1.02 -7.43 17.48
N TYR A 109 0.66 -7.45 16.19
CA TYR A 109 1.50 -6.95 15.09
C TYR A 109 0.91 -5.65 14.54
N ASP A 110 1.74 -4.61 14.41
CA ASP A 110 1.40 -3.44 13.59
C ASP A 110 1.51 -3.78 12.09
N ILE A 111 2.48 -4.63 11.74
CA ILE A 111 2.71 -5.11 10.37
C ILE A 111 2.69 -6.65 10.37
N PRO A 112 1.51 -7.28 10.21
CA PRO A 112 1.40 -8.73 10.11
C PRO A 112 1.83 -9.23 8.72
N ILE A 113 2.76 -10.17 8.68
CA ILE A 113 3.20 -10.85 7.46
C ILE A 113 2.46 -12.20 7.35
N TYR A 114 1.89 -12.46 6.18
CA TYR A 114 1.16 -13.69 5.88
C TYR A 114 1.89 -14.45 4.77
N LEU A 115 2.29 -15.70 5.05
CA LEU A 115 2.95 -16.54 4.08
C LEU A 115 1.92 -17.45 3.42
N LEU A 116 1.50 -17.09 2.20
CA LEU A 116 0.48 -17.80 1.45
C LEU A 116 1.09 -18.41 0.19
N ASP A 117 0.61 -19.59 -0.20
CA ASP A 117 0.87 -20.15 -1.53
C ASP A 117 -0.28 -19.75 -2.45
N VAL A 118 -0.13 -18.59 -3.10
CA VAL A 118 -1.08 -18.10 -4.10
C VAL A 118 -0.48 -18.32 -5.48
N SER A 119 -1.29 -18.86 -6.39
CA SER A 119 -0.92 -18.92 -7.80
C SER A 119 -0.61 -17.51 -8.30
N ARG A 120 0.53 -17.32 -8.95
CA ARG A 120 0.86 -16.06 -9.62
C ARG A 120 -0.29 -15.70 -10.57
N GLY A 121 -0.90 -14.53 -10.39
CA GLY A 121 -2.00 -14.08 -11.25
C GLY A 121 -1.57 -14.12 -12.72
N THR A 122 -2.38 -14.78 -13.54
CA THR A 122 -2.28 -14.82 -15.01
C THR A 122 -2.99 -13.63 -15.62
#